data_AF-A0A7Y7BHX7-F1
#
_entry.id   AF-A0A7Y7BHX7-F1
#
_cell.length_a   1.000
_cell.length_b   1.000
_cell.length_c   1.000
_cell.angle_alpha   90.00
_cell.angle_beta   90.00
_cell.angle_gamma   90.00
#
_symmetry.space_group_name_H-M   'P 1'
#
loop_
_entity.id
_entity.type
_entity.pdbx_description
1 polymer ?
#
loop_
_entity_poly.entity_id
_entity_poly.type
_entity_poly.pdbx_seq_one_letter_code
_entity_poly.pdbx_strand_id
1 'polypeptide(L)'
;MQPIKRIASVLALFSVTSMNCHEAVDQASVLVCYGDVNPDKIQGYKYAILESEHYNAFDVKLIQENNDLVLGYISLGEVSTSRYYYEQVRDKTVGKNPIWDSYYLNLNDSTTQSVIMGLVDRIRQKGFNGLFLDTVDVLGPWGPQSDQVGSYVNFISLIKERYPDMHLMQNAGLPIVPRVKDLINSVAIESVVTDYNFEKEAYRMRRVSEFHEKM
;
A
#
# COMPACT_ATOMS: atom_id res chain seq x y z
N MET A 1 -45.86 44.13 62.31
CA MET A 1 -45.60 44.27 60.85
C MET A 1 -44.18 43.81 60.60
N GLN A 2 -43.99 42.64 60.01
CA GLN A 2 -42.66 42.03 59.75
C GLN A 2 -42.03 42.62 58.48
N PRO A 3 -40.70 42.83 58.41
CA PRO A 3 -40.04 43.20 57.17
C PRO A 3 -39.74 41.96 56.32
N ILE A 4 -40.19 42.01 55.06
CA ILE A 4 -39.92 40.99 54.04
C ILE A 4 -38.43 41.04 53.68
N LYS A 5 -37.69 39.99 54.02
CA LYS A 5 -36.32 39.78 53.54
C LYS A 5 -36.36 39.41 52.05
N ARG A 6 -35.86 40.30 51.18
CA ARG A 6 -35.63 39.97 49.76
C ARG A 6 -34.40 39.07 49.66
N ILE A 7 -34.62 37.79 49.37
CA ILE A 7 -33.58 36.84 48.98
C ILE A 7 -33.26 37.13 47.51
N ALA A 8 -32.09 37.68 47.24
CA ALA A 8 -31.55 37.78 45.89
C ALA A 8 -30.98 36.40 45.50
N SER A 9 -31.71 35.66 44.68
CA SER A 9 -31.24 34.42 44.08
C SER A 9 -30.22 34.76 42.99
N VAL A 10 -28.94 34.56 43.27
CA VAL A 10 -27.88 34.57 42.26
C VAL A 10 -28.01 33.28 41.45
N LEU A 11 -28.60 33.37 40.26
CA LEU A 11 -28.58 32.30 39.28
C LEU A 11 -27.16 32.26 38.67
N ALA A 12 -26.30 31.38 39.19
CA ALA A 12 -25.06 31.04 38.52
C ALA A 12 -25.40 30.20 37.28
N LEU A 13 -25.44 30.82 36.11
CA LEU A 13 -25.42 30.10 34.84
C LEU A 13 -24.05 29.40 34.72
N PHE A 14 -24.01 28.12 35.05
CA PHE A 14 -22.95 27.25 34.56
C PHE A 14 -23.21 27.01 33.07
N SER A 15 -22.63 27.87 32.23
CA SER A 15 -22.45 27.56 30.82
C SER A 15 -21.46 26.39 30.73
N VAL A 16 -21.98 25.17 30.75
CA VAL A 16 -21.22 24.00 30.31
C VAL A 16 -21.08 24.17 28.80
N THR A 17 -20.05 24.90 28.38
CA THR A 17 -19.57 24.80 27.01
C THR A 17 -19.01 23.40 26.87
N SER A 18 -19.83 22.47 26.38
CA SER A 18 -19.33 21.25 25.79
C SER A 18 -18.44 21.66 24.64
N MET A 19 -17.14 21.80 24.90
CA MET A 19 -16.12 21.67 23.88
C MET A 19 -16.33 20.27 23.32
N ASN A 20 -17.12 20.17 22.25
CA ASN A 20 -16.98 19.07 21.32
C ASN A 20 -15.58 19.23 20.73
N CYS A 21 -14.58 18.73 21.46
CA CYS A 21 -13.36 18.29 20.85
C CYS A 21 -13.77 17.08 20.00
N HIS A 22 -14.33 17.35 18.82
CA HIS A 22 -14.06 16.47 17.72
C HIS A 22 -12.54 16.54 17.59
N GLU A 23 -11.83 15.56 18.16
CA GLU A 23 -10.57 15.18 17.55
C GLU A 23 -10.91 15.08 16.06
N ALA A 24 -10.31 15.97 15.27
CA ALA A 24 -10.28 15.72 13.84
C ALA A 24 -9.75 14.30 13.75
N VAL A 25 -10.59 13.37 13.32
CA VAL A 25 -10.12 12.03 12.96
C VAL A 25 -9.03 12.35 11.98
N ASP A 26 -7.78 12.14 12.39
CA ASP A 26 -6.62 12.35 11.54
C ASP A 26 -6.80 11.34 10.42
N GLN A 27 -7.46 11.80 9.36
CA GLN A 27 -8.06 10.94 8.37
C GLN A 27 -6.90 10.48 7.53
N ALA A 28 -6.30 9.36 7.95
CA ALA A 28 -5.11 8.76 7.36
C ALA A 28 -5.19 8.84 5.83
N SER A 29 -4.42 9.76 5.27
CA SER A 29 -4.44 10.08 3.85
C SER A 29 -3.43 9.18 3.14
N VAL A 30 -3.86 8.61 2.01
CA VAL A 30 -3.05 7.74 1.17
C VAL A 30 -2.93 8.38 -0.20
N LEU A 31 -1.70 8.57 -0.67
CA LEU A 31 -1.40 8.87 -2.05
C LEU A 31 -0.85 7.61 -2.72
N VAL A 32 -1.44 7.23 -3.85
CA VAL A 32 -0.84 6.28 -4.80
C VAL A 32 -0.56 7.05 -6.08
N CYS A 33 0.70 7.13 -6.49
CA CYS A 33 1.08 7.81 -7.72
C CYS A 33 2.21 7.08 -8.44
N TYR A 34 1.91 6.53 -9.62
CA TYR A 34 2.90 5.88 -10.48
C TYR A 34 3.46 6.82 -11.56
N GLY A 35 3.10 8.10 -11.52
CA GLY A 35 3.64 9.13 -12.40
C GLY A 35 4.84 9.85 -11.80
N ASP A 36 5.55 10.58 -12.64
CA ASP A 36 6.63 11.48 -12.24
C ASP A 36 6.03 12.82 -11.76
N VAL A 37 5.98 13.00 -10.44
CA VAL A 37 5.41 14.19 -9.79
C VAL A 37 6.53 14.91 -9.06
N ASN A 38 6.53 16.24 -9.13
CA ASN A 38 7.50 17.05 -8.40
C ASN A 38 7.47 16.70 -6.89
N PRO A 39 8.60 16.30 -6.28
CA PRO A 39 8.72 15.98 -4.85
C PRO A 39 8.09 17.01 -3.91
N ASP A 40 8.23 18.31 -4.19
CA ASP A 40 7.69 19.41 -3.39
C ASP A 40 6.15 19.40 -3.30
N LYS A 41 5.47 18.68 -4.21
CA LYS A 41 4.01 18.60 -4.26
C LYS A 41 3.45 17.40 -3.50
N ILE A 42 4.30 16.50 -3.02
CA ILE A 42 3.90 15.30 -2.30
C ILE A 42 4.02 15.59 -0.80
N GLN A 43 2.92 15.99 -0.15
CA GLN A 43 2.93 16.44 1.24
C GLN A 43 1.63 16.06 1.96
N GLY A 44 1.73 15.79 3.27
CA GLY A 44 0.58 15.58 4.15
C GLY A 44 -0.07 14.20 4.03
N TYR A 45 0.67 13.18 3.58
CA TYR A 45 0.18 11.81 3.48
C TYR A 45 0.74 10.91 4.57
N LYS A 46 -0.13 10.06 5.15
CA LYS A 46 0.31 8.94 5.99
C LYS A 46 1.08 7.91 5.17
N TYR A 47 0.58 7.60 3.97
CA TYR A 47 1.24 6.72 3.03
C TYR A 47 1.39 7.43 1.69
N ALA A 48 2.62 7.63 1.23
CA ALA A 48 2.95 8.05 -0.12
C ALA A 48 3.54 6.85 -0.88
N ILE A 49 2.73 6.20 -1.72
CA ILE A 49 3.11 5.03 -2.51
C ILE A 49 3.50 5.51 -3.91
N LEU A 50 4.77 5.33 -4.26
CA LEU A 50 5.38 5.96 -5.44
C LEU A 50 6.10 4.94 -6.32
N GLU A 51 6.08 5.18 -7.63
CA GLU A 51 6.99 4.49 -8.56
C GLU A 51 8.43 4.93 -8.26
N SER A 52 9.20 4.03 -7.65
CA SER A 52 10.51 4.35 -7.10
C SER A 52 11.52 4.79 -8.17
N GLU A 53 11.33 4.40 -9.43
CA GLU A 53 12.25 4.71 -10.53
C GLU A 53 12.31 6.21 -10.85
N HIS A 54 11.25 6.98 -10.58
CA HIS A 54 11.21 8.42 -10.84
C HIS A 54 12.03 9.26 -9.86
N TYR A 55 12.37 8.71 -8.69
CA TYR A 55 12.95 9.49 -7.59
C TYR A 55 14.37 9.03 -7.27
N ASN A 56 15.27 9.97 -7.02
CA ASN A 56 16.59 9.72 -6.45
C ASN A 56 16.57 9.88 -4.92
N ALA A 57 17.70 9.65 -4.23
CA ALA A 57 17.75 9.69 -2.77
C ALA A 57 17.48 11.08 -2.16
N PHE A 58 17.84 12.16 -2.86
CA PHE A 58 17.52 13.52 -2.44
C PHE A 58 16.01 13.78 -2.55
N ASP A 59 15.38 13.36 -3.65
CA ASP A 59 13.93 13.51 -3.85
C ASP A 59 13.15 12.77 -2.75
N VAL A 60 13.51 11.51 -2.48
CA VAL A 60 12.86 10.69 -1.45
C VAL A 60 12.99 11.34 -0.07
N LYS A 61 14.17 11.88 0.27
CA LYS A 61 14.37 12.59 1.53
C LYS A 61 13.44 13.81 1.66
N LEU A 62 13.31 14.61 0.61
CA LEU A 62 12.43 15.77 0.58
C LEU A 62 10.95 15.38 0.76
N ILE A 63 10.53 14.27 0.14
CA ILE A 63 9.18 13.73 0.31
C ILE A 63 8.99 13.25 1.75
N GLN A 64 9.97 12.58 2.35
CA GLN A 64 9.91 12.10 3.73
C GLN A 64 9.82 13.22 4.77
N GLU A 65 10.34 14.40 4.49
CA GLU A 65 10.22 15.54 5.41
C GLU A 65 8.76 16.01 5.59
N ASN A 66 7.86 15.61 4.67
CA ASN A 66 6.48 16.09 4.62
C ASN A 66 5.42 14.98 4.65
N ASN A 67 5.81 13.71 4.85
CA ASN A 67 4.91 12.54 4.85
C ASN A 67 5.38 11.50 5.88
N ASP A 68 4.48 10.68 6.41
CA ASP A 68 4.85 9.72 7.46
C ASP A 68 5.61 8.51 6.90
N LEU A 69 5.06 7.85 5.88
CA LEU A 69 5.65 6.66 5.26
C LEU A 69 5.67 6.79 3.74
N VAL A 70 6.87 6.83 3.18
CA VAL A 70 7.09 6.81 1.73
C VAL A 70 7.46 5.39 1.30
N LEU A 71 6.58 4.77 0.51
CA LEU A 71 6.68 3.37 0.08
C LEU A 71 7.01 3.28 -1.41
N GLY A 72 8.00 2.48 -1.77
CA GLY A 72 8.35 2.21 -3.16
C GLY A 72 7.46 1.10 -3.72
N TYR A 73 6.82 1.34 -4.85
CA TYR A 73 6.09 0.32 -5.59
C TYR A 73 7.04 -0.78 -6.10
N ILE A 74 6.65 -2.03 -5.90
CA ILE A 74 7.27 -3.20 -6.52
C ILE A 74 6.21 -4.23 -6.87
N SER A 75 6.24 -4.73 -8.09
CA SER A 75 5.43 -5.88 -8.51
C SER A 75 6.18 -7.17 -8.20
N LEU A 76 5.59 -8.06 -7.41
CA LEU A 76 6.19 -9.35 -7.04
C LEU A 76 5.70 -10.53 -7.88
N GLY A 77 4.49 -10.44 -8.42
CA GLY A 77 3.87 -11.44 -9.27
C GLY A 77 4.11 -11.22 -10.75
N GLU A 78 4.32 -9.98 -11.19
CA GLU A 78 4.42 -9.66 -12.63
C GLU A 78 5.60 -8.74 -12.97
N VAL A 79 6.03 -8.76 -14.24
CA VAL A 79 7.00 -7.82 -14.81
C VAL A 79 6.54 -7.31 -16.17
N SER A 80 6.54 -5.99 -16.35
CA SER A 80 6.31 -5.35 -17.66
C SER A 80 7.58 -5.38 -18.51
N THR A 81 7.42 -5.45 -19.83
CA THR A 81 8.52 -5.36 -20.80
C THR A 81 9.27 -4.03 -20.74
N SER A 82 8.65 -2.98 -20.20
CA SER A 82 9.28 -1.67 -20.03
C SER A 82 10.24 -1.58 -18.84
N ARG A 83 10.25 -2.56 -17.94
CA ARG A 83 11.11 -2.54 -16.74
C ARG A 83 12.57 -2.77 -17.13
N TYR A 84 13.48 -1.98 -16.55
CA TYR A 84 14.92 -2.09 -16.81
C TYR A 84 15.51 -3.47 -16.51
N TYR A 85 14.87 -4.24 -15.62
CA TYR A 85 15.30 -5.57 -15.22
C TYR A 85 14.59 -6.70 -15.97
N TYR A 86 13.67 -6.39 -16.90
CA TYR A 86 12.91 -7.39 -17.65
C TYR A 86 13.80 -8.41 -18.35
N GLU A 87 14.85 -7.95 -19.04
CA GLU A 87 15.79 -8.84 -19.77
C GLU A 87 16.49 -9.87 -18.87
N GLN A 88 16.64 -9.57 -17.59
CA GLN A 88 17.28 -10.48 -16.63
C GLN A 88 16.35 -11.63 -16.19
N VAL A 89 15.03 -11.43 -16.32
CA VAL A 89 14.00 -12.37 -15.85
C VAL A 89 13.13 -12.92 -16.97
N ARG A 90 13.20 -12.39 -18.19
CA ARG A 90 12.28 -12.73 -19.29
C ARG A 90 12.18 -14.25 -19.54
N ASP A 91 13.33 -14.94 -19.55
CA ASP A 91 13.44 -16.38 -19.83
C ASP A 91 13.07 -17.24 -18.60
N LYS A 92 12.73 -16.58 -17.48
CA LYS A 92 12.30 -17.21 -16.21
C LYS A 92 10.80 -17.05 -15.96
N THR A 93 10.10 -16.25 -16.76
CA THR A 93 8.66 -16.02 -16.60
C THR A 93 7.85 -17.28 -16.90
N VAL A 94 6.67 -17.42 -16.27
CA VAL A 94 5.83 -18.63 -16.34
C VAL A 94 4.50 -18.42 -17.06
N GLY A 95 4.32 -17.27 -17.70
CA GLY A 95 3.15 -16.95 -18.51
C GLY A 95 3.00 -15.45 -18.75
N LYS A 96 1.89 -15.07 -19.38
CA LYS A 96 1.59 -13.69 -19.75
C LYS A 96 0.22 -13.28 -19.25
N ASN A 97 0.13 -12.08 -18.69
CA ASN A 97 -1.13 -11.39 -18.43
C ASN A 97 -1.45 -10.46 -19.62
N PRO A 98 -2.48 -10.77 -20.43
CA PRO A 98 -2.81 -9.95 -21.60
C PRO A 98 -3.44 -8.60 -21.25
N ILE A 99 -4.01 -8.44 -20.05
CA ILE A 99 -4.66 -7.20 -19.63
C ILE A 99 -3.62 -6.09 -19.40
N TRP A 100 -2.50 -6.43 -18.78
CA TRP A 100 -1.44 -5.48 -18.41
C TRP A 100 -0.22 -5.52 -19.34
N ASP A 101 -0.25 -6.36 -20.36
CA ASP A 101 0.92 -6.66 -21.22
C ASP A 101 2.19 -7.01 -20.41
N SER A 102 2.00 -7.76 -19.34
CA SER A 102 3.03 -8.15 -18.37
C SER A 102 3.23 -9.67 -18.36
N TYR A 103 4.31 -10.13 -17.74
CA TYR A 103 4.66 -11.54 -17.62
C TYR A 103 4.72 -11.97 -16.15
N TYR A 104 4.24 -13.18 -15.87
CA TYR A 104 4.24 -13.77 -14.53
C TYR A 104 5.66 -14.14 -14.08
N LEU A 105 6.14 -13.52 -12.99
CA LEU A 105 7.47 -13.73 -12.41
C LEU A 105 7.53 -15.07 -11.68
N ASN A 106 8.53 -15.91 -11.97
CA ASN A 106 8.67 -17.18 -11.25
C ASN A 106 9.44 -17.01 -9.93
N LEU A 107 8.73 -16.94 -8.81
CA LEU A 107 9.35 -16.84 -7.49
C LEU A 107 10.05 -18.14 -7.05
N ASN A 108 9.84 -19.28 -7.70
CA ASN A 108 10.64 -20.49 -7.45
C ASN A 108 12.04 -20.41 -8.08
N ASP A 109 12.27 -19.48 -9.01
CA ASP A 109 13.56 -19.31 -9.67
C ASP A 109 14.47 -18.35 -8.89
N SER A 110 15.69 -18.81 -8.59
CA SER A 110 16.65 -18.05 -7.77
C SER A 110 17.19 -16.81 -8.48
N THR A 111 17.21 -16.79 -9.82
CA THR A 111 17.61 -15.59 -10.59
C THR A 111 16.55 -14.51 -10.42
N THR A 112 15.29 -14.90 -10.54
CA THR A 112 14.13 -14.01 -10.31
C THR A 112 14.17 -13.41 -8.91
N GLN A 113 14.30 -14.24 -7.86
CA GLN A 113 14.41 -13.73 -6.49
C GLN A 113 15.62 -12.78 -6.31
N SER A 114 16.77 -13.10 -6.91
CA SER A 114 17.96 -12.25 -6.81
C SER A 114 17.76 -10.89 -7.48
N VAL A 115 17.11 -10.86 -8.65
CA VAL A 115 16.81 -9.62 -9.37
C VAL A 115 15.82 -8.75 -8.58
N ILE A 116 14.74 -9.35 -8.06
CA ILE A 116 13.74 -8.63 -7.26
C ILE A 116 14.37 -8.12 -5.96
N MET A 117 15.21 -8.93 -5.28
CA MET A 117 15.94 -8.47 -4.10
C MET A 117 16.89 -7.29 -4.43
N GLY A 118 17.53 -7.30 -5.60
CA GLY A 118 18.32 -6.16 -6.07
C GLY A 118 17.49 -4.87 -6.27
N LEU A 119 16.21 -5.00 -6.65
CA LEU A 119 15.27 -3.87 -6.69
C LEU A 119 14.92 -3.39 -5.27
N VAL A 120 14.67 -4.31 -4.33
CA VAL A 120 14.45 -3.99 -2.91
C VAL A 120 15.66 -3.23 -2.34
N ASP A 121 16.88 -3.71 -2.60
CA ASP A 121 18.11 -3.07 -2.16
C ASP A 121 18.23 -1.64 -2.73
N ARG A 122 17.90 -1.43 -4.00
CA ARG A 122 17.90 -0.10 -4.65
C ARG A 122 16.87 0.85 -4.03
N ILE A 123 15.65 0.37 -3.79
CA ILE A 123 14.59 1.16 -3.15
C ILE A 123 15.02 1.58 -1.75
N ARG A 124 15.61 0.66 -0.98
CA ARG A 124 16.16 0.97 0.34
C ARG A 124 17.29 1.98 0.29
N GLN A 125 18.21 1.85 -0.66
CA GLN A 125 19.34 2.78 -0.84
C GLN A 125 18.87 4.21 -1.18
N LYS A 126 17.74 4.36 -1.87
CA LYS A 126 17.10 5.66 -2.12
C LYS A 126 16.47 6.27 -0.85
N GLY A 127 16.29 5.50 0.22
CA GLY A 127 15.81 5.99 1.51
C GLY A 127 14.33 5.72 1.79
N PHE A 128 13.61 5.02 0.92
CA PHE A 128 12.20 4.68 1.15
C PHE A 128 12.00 3.96 2.50
N ASN A 129 10.91 4.27 3.19
CA ASN A 129 10.55 3.64 4.47
C ASN A 129 10.14 2.19 4.29
N GLY A 130 9.68 1.82 3.09
CA GLY A 130 9.08 0.54 2.86
C GLY A 130 8.73 0.24 1.41
N LEU A 131 7.99 -0.83 1.22
CA LEU A 131 7.55 -1.35 -0.07
C LEU A 131 6.03 -1.46 -0.12
N PHE A 132 5.48 -1.15 -1.28
CA PHE A 132 4.13 -1.56 -1.69
C PHE A 132 4.25 -2.76 -2.63
N LEU A 133 3.83 -3.92 -2.16
CA LEU A 133 4.01 -5.22 -2.81
C LEU A 133 2.78 -5.53 -3.67
N ASP A 134 2.87 -5.29 -4.97
CA ASP A 134 1.76 -5.47 -5.89
C ASP A 134 1.72 -6.85 -6.54
N THR A 135 0.57 -7.19 -7.14
CA THR A 135 0.26 -8.42 -7.90
C THR A 135 0.38 -9.71 -7.07
N VAL A 136 0.19 -9.65 -5.76
CA VAL A 136 0.29 -10.83 -4.87
C VAL A 136 -0.90 -11.79 -5.07
N ASP A 137 -2.00 -11.32 -5.63
CA ASP A 137 -3.17 -12.12 -5.98
C ASP A 137 -2.92 -13.17 -7.08
N VAL A 138 -1.88 -13.03 -7.91
CA VAL A 138 -1.49 -14.08 -8.87
C VAL A 138 -1.06 -15.38 -8.17
N LEU A 139 -0.65 -15.28 -6.90
CA LEU A 139 -0.30 -16.39 -6.03
C LEU A 139 -1.53 -16.95 -5.28
N GLY A 140 -2.69 -16.32 -5.41
CA GLY A 140 -3.91 -16.79 -4.77
C GLY A 140 -4.36 -18.15 -5.31
N PRO A 141 -5.29 -18.85 -4.62
CA PRO A 141 -5.75 -20.19 -5.01
C PRO A 141 -6.34 -20.31 -6.43
N TRP A 142 -6.70 -19.19 -7.06
CA TRP A 142 -7.25 -19.11 -8.43
C TRP A 142 -6.28 -18.42 -9.40
N GLY A 143 -5.13 -17.97 -8.90
CA GLY A 143 -4.11 -17.29 -9.68
C GLY A 143 -3.22 -18.29 -10.42
N PRO A 144 -2.54 -17.84 -11.50
CA PRO A 144 -1.69 -18.67 -12.33
C PRO A 144 -0.45 -19.22 -11.61
N GLN A 145 -0.16 -18.74 -10.40
CA GLN A 145 1.03 -19.07 -9.62
C GLN A 145 0.71 -19.56 -8.20
N SER A 146 -0.47 -20.17 -8.02
CA SER A 146 -0.96 -20.65 -6.71
C SER A 146 -0.01 -21.63 -5.99
N ASP A 147 0.88 -22.29 -6.72
CA ASP A 147 1.89 -23.22 -6.22
C ASP A 147 3.12 -22.51 -5.63
N GLN A 148 3.28 -21.20 -5.84
CA GLN A 148 4.45 -20.42 -5.45
C GLN A 148 4.29 -19.67 -4.10
N VAL A 149 3.19 -19.87 -3.37
CA VAL A 149 2.97 -19.18 -2.08
C VAL A 149 4.08 -19.49 -1.07
N GLY A 150 4.65 -20.70 -1.08
CA GLY A 150 5.79 -21.03 -0.23
C GLY A 150 7.02 -20.15 -0.51
N SER A 151 7.33 -19.95 -1.80
CA SER A 151 8.44 -19.10 -2.23
C SER A 151 8.19 -17.62 -1.94
N TYR A 152 6.95 -17.15 -2.08
CA TYR A 152 6.56 -15.81 -1.65
C TYR A 152 6.80 -15.60 -0.14
N VAL A 153 6.31 -16.50 0.72
CA VAL A 153 6.51 -16.39 2.18
C VAL A 153 7.99 -16.33 2.52
N ASN A 154 8.80 -17.22 1.93
CA ASN A 154 10.25 -17.22 2.13
C ASN A 154 10.89 -15.91 1.64
N PHE A 155 10.45 -15.37 0.51
CA PHE A 155 10.97 -14.12 -0.02
C PHE A 155 10.64 -12.92 0.88
N ILE A 156 9.42 -12.84 1.42
CA ILE A 156 9.05 -11.81 2.39
C ILE A 156 9.89 -11.93 3.68
N SER A 157 10.12 -13.16 4.17
CA SER A 157 11.04 -13.39 5.29
C SER A 157 12.44 -12.88 4.99
N LEU A 158 12.99 -13.16 3.81
CA LEU A 158 14.32 -12.68 3.40
C LEU A 158 14.40 -11.15 3.36
N ILE A 159 13.34 -10.47 2.88
CA ILE A 159 13.27 -8.99 2.93
C ILE A 159 13.31 -8.51 4.38
N LYS A 160 12.50 -9.09 5.28
CA LYS A 160 12.45 -8.69 6.70
C LYS A 160 13.73 -9.03 7.47
N GLU A 161 14.40 -10.13 7.16
CA GLU A 161 15.70 -10.47 7.74
C GLU A 161 16.76 -9.45 7.35
N ARG A 162 16.77 -9.02 6.08
CA ARG A 162 17.72 -8.04 5.56
C ARG A 162 17.40 -6.61 6.01
N TYR A 163 16.12 -6.26 6.07
CA TYR A 163 15.62 -4.93 6.40
C TYR A 163 14.48 -5.01 7.45
N PRO A 164 14.82 -5.24 8.74
CA PRO A 164 13.82 -5.47 9.79
C PRO A 164 12.86 -4.31 10.03
N ASP A 165 13.30 -3.09 9.77
CA ASP A 165 12.53 -1.85 9.94
C ASP A 165 11.69 -1.49 8.71
N MET A 166 11.85 -2.20 7.59
CA MET A 166 11.13 -1.89 6.35
C MET A 166 9.63 -2.15 6.53
N HIS A 167 8.82 -1.14 6.21
CA HIS A 167 7.35 -1.26 6.22
C HIS A 167 6.89 -2.00 4.96
N LEU A 168 6.24 -3.16 5.11
CA LEU A 168 5.72 -3.92 3.97
C LEU A 168 4.20 -3.78 3.90
N MET A 169 3.71 -3.17 2.82
CA MET A 169 2.29 -3.09 2.49
C MET A 169 1.98 -4.07 1.37
N GLN A 170 1.20 -5.12 1.67
CA GLN A 170 0.79 -6.10 0.66
C GLN A 170 -0.46 -5.61 -0.08
N ASN A 171 -0.45 -5.57 -1.41
CA ASN A 171 -1.66 -5.37 -2.19
C ASN A 171 -2.32 -6.71 -2.53
N ALA A 172 -3.62 -6.81 -2.31
CA ALA A 172 -4.42 -8.00 -2.59
C ALA A 172 -3.87 -9.29 -1.90
N GLY A 173 -4.08 -10.46 -2.51
CA GLY A 173 -3.58 -11.73 -1.97
C GLY A 173 -4.11 -12.12 -0.58
N LEU A 174 -5.36 -11.72 -0.23
CA LEU A 174 -5.94 -11.91 1.11
C LEU A 174 -5.80 -13.34 1.68
N PRO A 175 -6.02 -14.43 0.90
CA PRO A 175 -5.84 -15.80 1.42
C PRO A 175 -4.42 -16.11 1.91
N ILE A 176 -3.42 -15.33 1.51
CA ILE A 176 -2.01 -15.51 1.86
C ILE A 176 -1.66 -14.77 3.15
N VAL A 177 -2.41 -13.72 3.52
CA VAL A 177 -2.15 -12.87 4.70
C VAL A 177 -1.91 -13.67 5.99
N PRO A 178 -2.69 -14.73 6.33
CA PRO A 178 -2.42 -15.52 7.54
C PRO A 178 -1.02 -16.13 7.61
N ARG A 179 -0.35 -16.33 6.47
CA ARG A 179 1.01 -16.89 6.39
C ARG A 179 2.12 -15.85 6.53
N VAL A 180 1.81 -14.56 6.33
CA VAL A 180 2.80 -13.46 6.34
C VAL A 180 2.43 -12.33 7.30
N LYS A 181 1.34 -12.44 8.06
CA LYS A 181 0.80 -11.39 8.94
C LYS A 181 1.81 -10.82 9.95
N ASP A 182 2.80 -11.61 10.36
CA ASP A 182 3.83 -11.19 11.32
C ASP A 182 5.04 -10.56 10.62
N LEU A 183 5.06 -10.58 9.28
CA LEU A 183 6.12 -10.04 8.43
C LEU A 183 5.68 -8.75 7.71
N ILE A 184 4.38 -8.59 7.44
CA ILE A 184 3.81 -7.40 6.80
C ILE A 184 3.21 -6.44 7.83
N ASN A 185 3.11 -5.17 7.47
CA ASN A 185 2.62 -4.12 8.35
C ASN A 185 1.21 -3.63 8.00
N SER A 186 0.79 -3.82 6.75
CA SER A 186 -0.50 -3.35 6.24
C SER A 186 -0.92 -4.11 4.98
N VAL A 187 -2.22 -4.08 4.68
CA VAL A 187 -2.80 -4.66 3.46
C VAL A 187 -3.60 -3.60 2.72
N ALA A 188 -3.41 -3.51 1.41
CA ALA A 188 -4.23 -2.73 0.49
C ALA A 188 -5.19 -3.67 -0.27
N ILE A 189 -6.40 -3.17 -0.56
CA ILE A 189 -7.43 -3.93 -1.29
C ILE A 189 -7.98 -3.05 -2.40
N GLU A 190 -7.70 -3.44 -3.63
CA GLU A 190 -8.18 -2.76 -4.84
C GLU A 190 -9.15 -3.68 -5.61
N SER A 191 -10.37 -3.26 -5.94
CA SER A 191 -11.16 -2.14 -5.37
C SER A 191 -12.33 -2.68 -4.56
N VAL A 192 -12.82 -1.91 -3.58
CA VAL A 192 -13.86 -2.37 -2.64
C VAL A 192 -15.28 -2.04 -3.09
N VAL A 193 -15.62 -0.75 -3.29
CA VAL A 193 -16.99 -0.31 -3.61
C VAL A 193 -17.17 -0.05 -5.11
N THR A 194 -16.21 0.63 -5.72
CA THR A 194 -16.15 0.90 -7.15
C THR A 194 -15.21 -0.09 -7.83
N ASP A 195 -15.30 -0.17 -9.15
CA ASP A 195 -14.45 -1.02 -9.99
C ASP A 195 -14.24 -0.35 -11.34
N TYR A 196 -13.20 -0.75 -12.06
CA TYR A 196 -12.95 -0.31 -13.43
C TYR A 196 -13.25 -1.47 -14.39
N ASN A 197 -14.18 -1.24 -15.32
CA ASN A 197 -14.47 -2.22 -16.36
C ASN A 197 -13.50 -2.00 -17.53
N PHE A 198 -12.54 -2.91 -17.70
CA PHE A 198 -11.54 -2.84 -18.76
C PHE A 198 -12.12 -3.02 -20.18
N GLU A 199 -13.21 -3.77 -20.35
CA GLU A 199 -13.86 -3.93 -21.67
C GLU A 199 -14.58 -2.66 -22.12
N LYS A 200 -15.15 -1.92 -21.16
CA LYS A 200 -15.94 -0.70 -21.41
C LYS A 200 -15.17 0.59 -21.15
N GLU A 201 -13.93 0.47 -20.66
CA GLU A 201 -13.07 1.58 -20.25
C GLU A 201 -13.78 2.59 -19.33
N ALA A 202 -14.56 2.08 -18.37
CA ALA A 202 -15.44 2.90 -17.55
C ALA A 202 -15.50 2.46 -16.08
N TYR A 203 -15.57 3.44 -15.18
CA TYR A 203 -15.84 3.21 -13.77
C TYR A 203 -17.28 2.74 -13.55
N ARG A 204 -17.45 1.81 -12.62
CA ARG A 204 -18.76 1.31 -12.19
C ARG A 204 -18.80 1.07 -10.68
N MET A 205 -20.01 0.98 -10.14
CA MET A 205 -20.22 0.41 -8.81
C MET A 205 -20.13 -1.11 -8.89
N ARG A 206 -19.54 -1.75 -7.87
CA ARG A 206 -19.62 -3.20 -7.71
C ARG A 206 -21.03 -3.64 -7.37
N ARG A 207 -21.37 -4.86 -7.76
CA ARG A 207 -22.59 -5.51 -7.27
C ARG A 207 -22.40 -5.89 -5.80
N VAL A 208 -23.49 -5.88 -5.03
CA VAL A 208 -23.45 -6.24 -3.59
C VAL A 208 -22.85 -7.64 -3.36
N SER A 209 -23.09 -8.58 -4.27
CA SER A 209 -22.50 -9.92 -4.21
C SER A 209 -20.97 -9.90 -4.33
N GLU A 210 -20.43 -9.10 -5.25
CA GLU A 210 -18.98 -8.99 -5.50
C GLU A 210 -18.25 -8.25 -4.36
N PHE A 211 -18.94 -7.34 -3.67
CA PHE A 211 -18.42 -6.65 -2.49
C PHE A 211 -18.12 -7.64 -1.35
N HIS A 212 -19.04 -8.58 -1.08
CA HIS A 212 -18.87 -9.55 0.00
C HIS A 212 -17.84 -10.64 -0.31
N GLU A 213 -17.53 -10.91 -1.58
CA GLU A 213 -16.48 -11.86 -1.96
C GLU A 213 -15.05 -11.32 -1.74
N LYS A 214 -14.90 -9.99 -1.68
CA LYS A 214 -13.60 -9.31 -1.51
C LYS A 214 -13.24 -9.00 -0.05
N MET A 215 -14.19 -9.17 0.89
CA MET A 215 -14.04 -8.88 2.34
C MET A 215 -14.03 -10.18 3.14
#